data_AF-A0A6A6RFA1-F1
#
_entry.id   AF-A0A6A6RFA1-F1
#
_cell.length_a   1.000
_cell.length_b   1.000
_cell.length_c   1.000
_cell.angle_alpha   90.00
_cell.angle_beta   90.00
_cell.angle_gamma   90.00
#
_symmetry.space_group_name_H-M   'P 1'
#
loop_
_entity.id
_entity.type
_entity.pdbx_description
1 polymer ?
#
loop_
_entity_poly.entity_id
_entity_poly.type
_entity_poly.pdbx_seq_one_letter_code
_entity_poly.pdbx_strand_id
1 'polypeptide(L)'
;MRHAQIFSGSSHPSLVDGICDRLGQRPGKAELKKFSNGETSVQIQTSIRDQDVFIVQSGSEKINDNVMELLIMISACKGGSARSITAVMPYFPYSRQSKKKTHRGAITARMVANLLHVAGVNHVITIDLHASQMQGFFKCPVDNLVAEPLLARWVRANVSNWQEAVVVSKNPGGTKRVTSFADALQLNFGMVTTDRRRTRPITFNESAIFERLALDGTYETTGLGEAALDIEAQIPPLEPTVSNSSADAGKARATRTRATSGSHARRLVNGSLEIPSSPLSKSTRINSISNESPPLMAMQPDKTNDSTGEPDEDIGADTGDEYTDERARDVIHGRLVQGHIVDEEYPSPAMSAVSSSTMHRNRPPSDGDETIPEHMMSSFMSTASSLHQNHNSDHPLGGTIDANASDEEEEEDLKNPELETMVTLVGKVKDRPVFIMDDMIDKAGSWIAAAETVVKRGGATKVYCMATHGLFGGDSLAELEACECIDAVVVTNAFPIPPHKAVQTRKLIILPVDNLLAESIRRNHHGESMSSLYVGHYD
;
A
#
# COMPACT_ATOMS: atom_id res chain seq x y z
N MET A 1 35.29 -9.65 7.75
CA MET A 1 35.19 -8.23 8.16
C MET A 1 35.96 -8.02 9.46
N ARG A 2 36.50 -6.81 9.75
CA ARG A 2 37.15 -6.47 11.03
C ARG A 2 36.38 -5.31 11.69
N HIS A 3 36.30 -5.26 13.02
CA HIS A 3 35.49 -4.28 13.75
C HIS A 3 33.97 -4.33 13.46
N ALA A 4 33.46 -5.48 12.98
CA ALA A 4 32.04 -5.73 12.76
C ALA A 4 31.60 -6.98 13.52
N GLN A 5 30.52 -6.87 14.30
CA GLN A 5 29.96 -7.95 15.12
C GLN A 5 28.47 -8.14 14.81
N ILE A 6 28.12 -9.34 14.33
CA ILE A 6 26.74 -9.74 14.06
C ILE A 6 26.17 -10.44 15.30
N PHE A 7 24.90 -10.20 15.64
CA PHE A 7 24.16 -10.89 16.69
C PHE A 7 22.83 -11.41 16.15
N SER A 8 22.40 -12.58 16.63
CA SER A 8 21.05 -13.11 16.43
C SER A 8 20.14 -12.67 17.57
N GLY A 9 18.93 -12.23 17.24
CA GLY A 9 17.79 -12.35 18.14
C GLY A 9 17.17 -13.76 18.08
N SER A 10 16.06 -13.97 18.79
CA SER A 10 15.37 -15.27 18.85
C SER A 10 14.55 -15.64 17.60
N SER A 11 14.35 -14.72 16.64
CA SER A 11 13.42 -14.95 15.52
C SER A 11 13.85 -16.07 14.57
N HIS A 12 15.12 -16.05 14.13
CA HIS A 12 15.56 -16.88 13.02
C HIS A 12 17.09 -17.15 13.05
N PRO A 13 17.61 -17.83 14.09
CA PRO A 13 19.05 -18.07 14.25
C PRO A 13 19.68 -18.75 13.03
N SER A 14 18.99 -19.69 12.38
CA SER A 14 19.46 -20.38 11.17
C SER A 14 19.73 -19.45 9.98
N LEU A 15 19.06 -18.30 9.87
CA LEU A 15 19.38 -17.28 8.88
C LEU A 15 20.63 -16.49 9.27
N VAL A 16 20.85 -16.26 10.57
CA VAL A 16 22.05 -15.56 11.07
C VAL A 16 23.29 -16.44 10.92
N ASP A 17 23.17 -17.75 11.13
CA ASP A 17 24.21 -18.72 10.85
C ASP A 17 24.61 -18.68 9.36
N GLY A 18 23.64 -18.79 8.43
CA GLY A 18 23.90 -18.69 6.99
C GLY A 18 24.49 -17.35 6.54
N ILE A 19 24.09 -16.24 7.16
CA ILE A 19 24.71 -14.91 6.96
C ILE A 19 26.17 -14.91 7.46
N CYS A 20 26.43 -15.47 8.64
CA CYS A 20 27.77 -15.51 9.23
C CYS A 20 28.74 -16.40 8.43
N ASP A 21 28.27 -17.57 7.96
CA ASP A 21 29.05 -18.48 7.13
C ASP A 21 29.49 -17.80 5.83
N ARG A 22 28.58 -17.11 5.12
CA ARG A 22 28.92 -16.35 3.91
C ARG A 22 29.88 -15.19 4.15
N LEU A 23 29.87 -14.61 5.35
CA LEU A 23 30.76 -13.52 5.76
C LEU A 23 32.09 -13.99 6.37
N GLY A 24 32.29 -15.30 6.53
CA GLY A 24 33.45 -15.88 7.20
C GLY A 24 33.56 -15.44 8.67
N GLN A 25 32.44 -15.19 9.34
CA GLN A 25 32.35 -14.75 10.72
C GLN A 25 31.63 -15.79 11.60
N ARG A 26 31.52 -15.51 12.90
CA ARG A 26 30.67 -16.25 13.84
C ARG A 26 29.70 -15.29 14.52
N PRO A 27 28.47 -15.74 14.85
CA PRO A 27 27.55 -14.95 15.67
C PRO A 27 28.21 -14.53 16.99
N GLY A 28 27.96 -13.29 17.38
CA GLY A 28 28.40 -12.72 18.65
C GLY A 28 27.62 -13.33 19.81
N LYS A 29 28.31 -13.56 20.93
CA LYS A 29 27.65 -14.15 22.10
C LYS A 29 26.72 -13.15 22.75
N ALA A 30 25.43 -13.39 22.63
CA ALA A 30 24.36 -12.77 23.41
C ALA A 30 23.55 -13.87 24.10
N GLU A 31 23.08 -13.59 25.30
CA GLU A 31 22.23 -14.49 26.08
C GLU A 31 20.83 -13.89 26.15
N LEU A 32 19.86 -14.61 25.60
CA LEU A 32 18.47 -14.21 25.48
C LEU A 32 17.64 -15.09 26.41
N LYS A 33 16.85 -14.48 27.30
CA LYS A 33 16.03 -15.17 28.31
C LYS A 33 14.66 -14.52 28.40
N LYS A 34 13.67 -15.30 28.83
CA LYS A 34 12.44 -14.76 29.42
C LYS A 34 12.37 -15.13 30.90
N PHE A 35 12.01 -14.16 31.72
CA PHE A 35 11.67 -14.37 33.12
C PHE A 35 10.29 -15.05 33.25
N SER A 36 9.98 -15.60 34.43
CA SER A 36 8.73 -16.33 34.68
C SER A 36 7.46 -15.47 34.62
N ASN A 37 7.59 -14.14 34.69
CA ASN A 37 6.53 -13.16 34.44
C ASN A 37 6.35 -12.80 32.95
N GLY A 38 7.17 -13.36 32.05
CA GLY A 38 7.15 -13.11 30.62
C GLY A 38 8.08 -11.99 30.13
N GLU A 39 8.73 -11.24 31.02
CA GLU A 39 9.66 -10.16 30.62
C GLU A 39 10.91 -10.70 29.91
N THR A 40 11.34 -10.03 28.84
CA THR A 40 12.54 -10.39 28.08
C THR A 40 13.80 -9.80 28.74
N SER A 41 14.84 -10.62 28.85
CA SER A 41 16.16 -10.25 29.36
C SER A 41 17.23 -10.56 28.32
N VAL A 42 18.16 -9.62 28.13
CA VAL A 42 19.22 -9.68 27.12
C VAL A 42 20.55 -9.34 27.79
N GLN A 43 21.56 -10.18 27.60
CA GLN A 43 22.92 -9.90 28.04
C GLN A 43 23.92 -10.11 26.90
N ILE A 44 24.56 -9.03 26.43
CA ILE A 44 25.66 -9.12 25.46
C ILE A 44 26.91 -9.61 26.21
N GLN A 45 27.43 -10.78 25.82
CA GLN A 45 28.57 -11.45 26.48
C GLN A 45 29.92 -11.18 25.79
N THR A 46 29.96 -10.28 24.80
CA THR A 46 31.15 -9.94 23.99
C THR A 46 31.39 -8.42 24.04
N SER A 47 32.66 -7.98 24.04
CA SER A 47 32.95 -6.54 23.95
C SER A 47 32.60 -6.00 22.57
N ILE A 48 31.81 -4.93 22.54
CA ILE A 48 31.29 -4.27 21.34
C ILE A 48 31.73 -2.80 21.21
N ARG A 49 32.63 -2.35 22.10
CA ARG A 49 33.13 -0.98 22.10
C ARG A 49 33.85 -0.66 20.79
N ASP A 50 33.45 0.42 20.13
CA ASP A 50 33.97 0.84 18.82
C ASP A 50 33.95 -0.30 17.77
N GLN A 51 32.85 -1.06 17.76
CA GLN A 51 32.49 -2.02 16.72
C GLN A 51 31.23 -1.53 15.99
N ASP A 52 31.09 -1.87 14.71
CA ASP A 52 29.81 -1.84 14.01
C ASP A 52 29.01 -3.08 14.41
N VAL A 53 27.79 -2.89 14.89
CA VAL A 53 26.96 -3.95 15.46
C VAL A 53 25.74 -4.18 14.55
N PHE A 54 25.63 -5.38 14.01
CA PHE A 54 24.49 -5.81 13.20
C PHE A 54 23.61 -6.74 14.04
N ILE A 55 22.37 -6.34 14.32
CA ILE A 55 21.41 -7.17 15.08
C ILE A 55 20.39 -7.71 14.09
N VAL A 56 20.42 -9.02 13.84
CA VAL A 56 19.46 -9.69 12.96
C VAL A 56 18.29 -10.21 13.79
N GLN A 57 17.13 -9.60 13.62
CA GLN A 57 15.86 -9.98 14.26
C GLN A 57 14.70 -9.62 13.34
N SER A 58 13.87 -10.60 13.01
CA SER A 58 12.66 -10.44 12.21
C SER A 58 11.40 -10.52 13.09
N GLY A 59 10.24 -10.18 12.53
CA GLY A 59 8.97 -10.68 13.07
C GLY A 59 8.94 -12.21 13.09
N SER A 60 8.15 -12.79 13.99
CA SER A 60 7.88 -14.24 14.07
C SER A 60 6.46 -14.44 14.59
N GLU A 61 6.07 -15.68 14.95
CA GLU A 61 4.82 -15.96 15.66
C GLU A 61 4.65 -15.14 16.96
N LYS A 62 5.74 -14.65 17.56
CA LYS A 62 5.74 -13.80 18.77
C LYS A 62 6.18 -12.36 18.48
N ILE A 63 5.57 -11.70 17.48
CA ILE A 63 5.93 -10.35 16.99
C ILE A 63 6.30 -9.36 18.11
N ASN A 64 5.48 -9.24 19.16
CA ASN A 64 5.73 -8.31 20.28
C ASN A 64 6.99 -8.64 21.08
N ASP A 65 7.22 -9.92 21.38
CA ASP A 65 8.42 -10.37 22.09
C ASP A 65 9.68 -10.05 21.28
N ASN A 66 9.63 -10.32 19.97
CA ASN A 66 10.73 -10.08 19.04
C ASN A 66 11.09 -8.59 18.92
N VAL A 67 10.08 -7.71 18.84
CA VAL A 67 10.25 -6.25 18.82
C VAL A 67 10.86 -5.75 20.12
N MET A 68 10.35 -6.21 21.27
CA MET A 68 10.91 -5.81 22.57
C MET A 68 12.34 -6.33 22.76
N GLU A 69 12.64 -7.57 22.36
CA GLU A 69 13.99 -8.13 22.38
C GLU A 69 14.96 -7.30 21.52
N LEU A 70 14.58 -6.92 20.30
CA LEU A 70 15.39 -6.05 19.44
C LEU A 70 15.66 -4.68 20.07
N LEU A 71 14.63 -4.05 20.65
CA LEU A 71 14.78 -2.75 21.33
C LEU A 71 15.72 -2.84 22.54
N ILE A 72 15.66 -3.92 23.31
CA ILE A 72 16.57 -4.17 24.43
C ILE A 72 18.00 -4.47 23.93
N MET A 73 18.16 -5.27 22.87
CA MET A 73 19.47 -5.52 22.23
C MET A 73 20.11 -4.22 21.72
N ILE A 74 19.37 -3.37 21.01
CA ILE A 74 19.85 -2.06 20.54
C ILE A 74 20.27 -1.18 21.73
N SER A 75 19.43 -1.10 22.77
CA SER A 75 19.71 -0.31 23.99
C SER A 75 20.97 -0.80 24.72
N ALA A 76 21.12 -2.12 24.89
CA ALA A 76 22.30 -2.74 25.46
C ALA A 76 23.55 -2.46 24.61
N CYS A 77 23.44 -2.52 23.29
CA CYS A 77 24.56 -2.23 22.38
C CYS A 77 25.01 -0.76 22.43
N LYS A 78 24.06 0.16 22.57
CA LYS A 78 24.31 1.60 22.77
C LYS A 78 25.00 1.88 24.11
N GLY A 79 24.52 1.26 25.19
CA GLY A 79 25.18 1.30 26.50
C GLY A 79 26.60 0.72 26.47
N GLY A 80 26.82 -0.33 25.68
CA GLY A 80 28.13 -0.95 25.43
C GLY A 80 29.10 -0.09 24.59
N SER A 81 28.70 1.10 24.14
CA SER A 81 29.50 2.01 23.31
C SER A 81 29.89 1.44 21.94
N ALA A 82 28.96 0.77 21.26
CA ALA A 82 29.07 0.46 19.84
C ALA A 82 29.29 1.74 18.99
N ARG A 83 30.05 1.63 17.89
CA ARG A 83 30.28 2.74 16.95
C ARG A 83 29.03 3.01 16.12
N SER A 84 28.40 1.94 15.63
CA SER A 84 27.16 1.97 14.88
C SER A 84 26.31 0.75 15.25
N ILE A 85 24.99 0.90 15.17
CA ILE A 85 24.02 -0.17 15.42
C ILE A 85 23.06 -0.24 14.23
N THR A 86 23.18 -1.30 13.44
CA THR A 86 22.33 -1.59 12.29
C THR A 86 21.32 -2.67 12.67
N ALA A 87 20.03 -2.34 12.61
CA ALA A 87 18.96 -3.33 12.81
C ALA A 87 18.63 -3.99 11.47
N VAL A 88 18.85 -5.30 11.38
CA VAL A 88 18.55 -6.10 10.19
C VAL A 88 17.25 -6.86 10.47
N MET A 89 16.16 -6.40 9.86
CA MET A 89 14.80 -6.90 10.04
C MET A 89 14.25 -7.40 8.70
N PRO A 90 14.55 -8.65 8.28
CA PRO A 90 14.21 -9.11 6.94
C PRO A 90 12.71 -8.98 6.61
N TYR A 91 11.82 -9.32 7.54
CA TYR A 91 10.43 -8.86 7.56
C TYR A 91 10.26 -7.80 8.65
N PHE A 92 9.77 -6.61 8.28
CA PHE A 92 9.49 -5.52 9.23
C PHE A 92 8.14 -5.72 9.96
N PRO A 93 8.12 -5.80 11.30
CA PRO A 93 6.90 -5.91 12.09
C PRO A 93 5.88 -4.79 11.84
N TYR A 94 4.59 -5.13 11.93
CA TYR A 94 3.46 -4.19 11.75
C TYR A 94 3.38 -3.49 10.38
N SER A 95 4.00 -4.05 9.34
CA SER A 95 4.06 -3.48 8.00
C SER A 95 2.69 -3.23 7.33
N ARG A 96 1.71 -4.13 7.50
CA ARG A 96 0.31 -3.95 7.08
C ARG A 96 -0.40 -2.74 7.76
N GLN A 97 0.16 -2.22 8.85
CA GLN A 97 -0.36 -1.07 9.62
C GLN A 97 0.44 0.21 9.31
N SER A 98 0.73 0.43 8.02
CA SER A 98 1.43 1.59 7.46
C SER A 98 0.52 2.78 7.14
N LYS A 99 -0.76 2.53 6.84
CA LYS A 99 -1.81 3.56 6.66
C LYS A 99 -2.84 3.52 7.79
N LYS A 100 -3.46 4.65 8.08
CA LYS A 100 -4.52 4.79 9.09
C LYS A 100 -5.85 4.32 8.48
N LYS A 101 -6.27 3.07 8.74
CA LYS A 101 -7.49 2.47 8.17
C LYS A 101 -8.79 3.15 8.62
N THR A 102 -8.88 3.55 9.90
CA THR A 102 -10.10 4.15 10.48
C THR A 102 -9.82 5.51 11.11
N HIS A 103 -10.83 6.37 11.25
CA HIS A 103 -10.65 7.75 11.77
C HIS A 103 -10.02 7.83 13.17
N ARG A 104 -10.07 6.76 13.98
CA ARG A 104 -9.41 6.67 15.31
C ARG A 104 -8.27 5.63 15.37
N GLY A 105 -7.89 5.03 14.25
CA GLY A 105 -6.78 4.07 14.16
C GLY A 105 -5.38 4.72 14.29
N ALA A 106 -4.40 3.90 14.68
CA ALA A 106 -2.98 4.27 14.75
C ALA A 106 -2.20 3.83 13.49
N ILE A 107 -1.01 4.39 13.31
CA ILE A 107 -0.03 3.94 12.29
C ILE A 107 1.10 3.20 13.02
N THR A 108 0.88 1.93 13.32
CA THR A 108 1.74 1.13 14.20
C THR A 108 3.14 0.92 13.62
N ALA A 109 3.26 0.79 12.29
CA ALA A 109 4.57 0.75 11.60
C ALA A 109 5.44 1.99 11.94
N ARG A 110 4.83 3.18 11.96
CA ARG A 110 5.50 4.44 12.30
C ARG A 110 5.81 4.54 13.80
N MET A 111 5.01 3.90 14.66
CA MET A 111 5.33 3.77 16.09
C MET A 111 6.59 2.93 16.30
N VAL A 112 6.68 1.75 15.65
CA VAL A 112 7.85 0.86 15.73
C VAL A 112 9.12 1.54 15.20
N ALA A 113 9.03 2.24 14.05
CA ALA A 113 10.16 3.01 13.51
C ALA A 113 10.67 4.11 14.48
N ASN A 114 9.76 4.77 15.22
CA ASN A 114 10.15 5.73 16.26
C ASN A 114 10.79 5.05 17.48
N LEU A 115 10.29 3.88 17.92
CA LEU A 115 10.87 3.13 19.03
C LEU A 115 12.31 2.68 18.73
N LEU A 116 12.58 2.18 17.52
CA LEU A 116 13.92 1.80 17.08
C LEU A 116 14.91 2.98 17.12
N HIS A 117 14.46 4.16 16.66
CA HIS A 117 15.26 5.39 16.73
C HIS A 117 15.52 5.85 18.18
N VAL A 118 14.53 5.75 19.08
CA VAL A 118 14.69 6.10 20.50
C VAL A 118 15.65 5.13 21.21
N ALA A 119 15.50 3.82 20.97
CA ALA A 119 16.45 2.80 21.43
C ALA A 119 17.87 3.14 20.94
N GLY A 120 18.01 3.56 19.69
CA GLY A 120 19.23 4.19 19.16
C GLY A 120 19.82 3.50 17.94
N VAL A 121 18.97 2.96 17.06
CA VAL A 121 19.44 2.44 15.77
C VAL A 121 20.06 3.55 14.91
N ASN A 122 21.16 3.24 14.22
CA ASN A 122 21.85 4.14 13.29
C ASN A 122 21.46 3.87 11.83
N HIS A 123 21.06 2.64 11.49
CA HIS A 123 20.71 2.20 10.14
C HIS A 123 19.71 1.03 10.21
N VAL A 124 18.75 0.94 9.29
CA VAL A 124 17.85 -0.23 9.16
C VAL A 124 18.06 -0.94 7.83
N ILE A 125 18.21 -2.26 7.85
CA ILE A 125 18.18 -3.11 6.65
C ILE A 125 16.92 -3.99 6.72
N THR A 126 16.12 -4.02 5.66
CA THR A 126 14.83 -4.74 5.57
C THR A 126 14.64 -5.28 4.15
N ILE A 127 13.75 -6.25 3.95
CA ILE A 127 13.36 -6.73 2.62
C ILE A 127 11.89 -6.40 2.38
N ASP A 128 11.55 -5.91 1.19
CA ASP A 128 10.20 -5.64 0.68
C ASP A 128 9.21 -5.12 1.74
N LEU A 129 9.38 -3.85 2.16
CA LEU A 129 8.38 -3.13 2.94
C LEU A 129 7.05 -3.07 2.16
N HIS A 130 5.97 -3.48 2.84
CA HIS A 130 4.60 -3.54 2.32
C HIS A 130 4.19 -2.31 1.49
N ALA A 131 4.54 -1.11 1.97
CA ALA A 131 4.45 0.13 1.21
C ALA A 131 5.81 0.85 1.22
N SER A 132 6.36 1.20 0.05
CA SER A 132 7.70 1.80 -0.07
C SER A 132 7.82 3.15 0.67
N GLN A 133 6.72 3.87 0.83
CA GLN A 133 6.63 5.13 1.60
C GLN A 133 6.99 4.94 3.08
N MET A 134 6.96 3.71 3.62
CA MET A 134 7.35 3.39 4.99
C MET A 134 8.81 3.72 5.29
N GLN A 135 9.69 3.81 4.28
CA GLN A 135 11.06 4.29 4.46
C GLN A 135 11.09 5.69 5.13
N GLY A 136 10.13 6.56 4.80
CA GLY A 136 9.95 7.88 5.40
C GLY A 136 9.43 7.89 6.85
N PHE A 137 9.19 6.73 7.47
CA PHE A 137 8.87 6.64 8.90
C PHE A 137 10.13 6.61 9.78
N PHE A 138 11.27 6.22 9.22
CA PHE A 138 12.54 6.10 9.93
C PHE A 138 13.27 7.45 9.93
N LYS A 139 14.04 7.69 11.00
CA LYS A 139 14.88 8.90 11.19
C LYS A 139 16.36 8.61 10.93
N CYS A 140 16.65 7.46 10.34
CA CYS A 140 17.95 6.93 9.97
C CYS A 140 17.88 6.44 8.51
N PRO A 141 19.01 6.21 7.84
CA PRO A 141 19.04 5.50 6.57
C PRO A 141 18.34 4.13 6.66
N VAL A 142 17.72 3.72 5.54
CA VAL A 142 17.01 2.45 5.38
C VAL A 142 17.38 1.81 4.05
N ASP A 143 18.04 0.65 4.10
CA ASP A 143 18.20 -0.22 2.95
C ASP A 143 16.98 -1.16 2.85
N ASN A 144 15.99 -0.79 2.03
CA ASN A 144 14.83 -1.62 1.72
C ASN A 144 15.13 -2.50 0.50
N LEU A 145 15.82 -3.61 0.75
CA LEU A 145 16.19 -4.63 -0.23
C LEU A 145 14.95 -5.24 -0.90
N VAL A 146 15.13 -5.80 -2.10
CA VAL A 146 14.04 -6.33 -2.93
C VAL A 146 14.32 -7.81 -3.25
N ALA A 147 13.35 -8.70 -3.00
CA ALA A 147 13.49 -10.14 -3.30
C ALA A 147 13.08 -10.52 -4.74
N GLU A 148 12.51 -9.58 -5.50
CA GLU A 148 12.10 -9.76 -6.90
C GLU A 148 13.18 -10.46 -7.78
N PRO A 149 14.49 -10.10 -7.74
CA PRO A 149 15.51 -10.78 -8.54
C PRO A 149 15.86 -12.21 -8.07
N LEU A 150 15.46 -12.59 -6.85
CA LEU A 150 15.58 -13.96 -6.33
C LEU A 150 14.40 -14.82 -6.82
N LEU A 151 13.18 -14.27 -6.77
CA LEU A 151 11.97 -14.90 -7.30
C LEU A 151 12.06 -15.09 -8.82
N ALA A 152 12.55 -14.08 -9.56
CA ALA A 152 12.69 -14.11 -11.02
C ALA A 152 13.72 -15.18 -11.45
N ARG A 153 14.86 -15.23 -10.76
CA ARG A 153 15.88 -16.26 -10.96
C ARG A 153 15.35 -17.67 -10.69
N TRP A 154 14.51 -17.83 -9.66
CA TRP A 154 13.87 -19.12 -9.39
C TRP A 154 12.91 -19.52 -10.52
N VAL A 155 12.03 -18.63 -10.99
CA VAL A 155 11.11 -18.88 -12.11
C VAL A 155 11.87 -19.38 -13.33
N ARG A 156 12.88 -18.62 -13.77
CA ARG A 156 13.64 -18.93 -15.00
C ARG A 156 14.38 -20.27 -14.94
N ALA A 157 14.72 -20.75 -13.74
CA ALA A 157 15.45 -21.99 -13.51
C ALA A 157 14.56 -23.22 -13.22
N ASN A 158 13.29 -23.03 -12.83
CA ASN A 158 12.43 -24.12 -12.32
C ASN A 158 11.08 -24.26 -13.06
N VAL A 159 10.62 -23.23 -13.80
CA VAL A 159 9.31 -23.24 -14.47
C VAL A 159 9.50 -23.47 -15.98
N SER A 160 8.96 -24.56 -16.50
CA SER A 160 8.87 -24.81 -17.95
C SER A 160 7.94 -23.79 -18.63
N ASN A 161 8.34 -23.29 -19.81
CA ASN A 161 7.58 -22.31 -20.60
C ASN A 161 7.25 -21.01 -19.84
N TRP A 162 8.12 -20.58 -18.91
CA TRP A 162 7.91 -19.35 -18.15
C TRP A 162 7.79 -18.09 -19.04
N GLN A 163 8.35 -18.11 -20.26
CA GLN A 163 8.26 -17.04 -21.25
C GLN A 163 6.84 -16.80 -21.79
N GLU A 164 5.94 -17.77 -21.66
CA GLU A 164 4.53 -17.66 -22.08
C GLU A 164 3.61 -17.31 -20.91
N ALA A 165 4.16 -17.16 -19.69
CA ALA A 165 3.42 -16.96 -18.47
C ALA A 165 2.77 -15.56 -18.36
N VAL A 166 1.88 -15.41 -17.36
CA VAL A 166 1.27 -14.13 -16.99
C VAL A 166 1.45 -13.90 -15.50
N VAL A 167 1.95 -12.72 -15.11
CA VAL A 167 2.01 -12.30 -13.70
C VAL A 167 0.67 -11.70 -13.29
N VAL A 168 0.05 -12.16 -12.21
CA VAL A 168 -1.29 -11.72 -11.80
C VAL A 168 -1.28 -11.15 -10.39
N SER A 169 -1.87 -9.95 -10.21
CA SER A 169 -2.11 -9.40 -8.86
C SER A 169 -3.38 -9.99 -8.25
N LYS A 170 -3.33 -10.37 -6.97
CA LYS A 170 -4.52 -10.86 -6.25
C LYS A 170 -5.56 -9.78 -5.93
N ASN A 171 -5.14 -8.52 -5.83
CA ASN A 171 -5.98 -7.34 -5.60
C ASN A 171 -5.32 -6.07 -6.20
N PRO A 172 -6.02 -4.91 -6.27
CA PRO A 172 -5.45 -3.67 -6.81
C PRO A 172 -4.23 -3.10 -6.07
N GLY A 173 -3.96 -3.55 -4.84
CA GLY A 173 -2.81 -3.09 -4.04
C GLY A 173 -1.48 -3.62 -4.57
N GLY A 174 -1.44 -4.89 -4.97
CA GLY A 174 -0.24 -5.57 -5.47
C GLY A 174 0.21 -5.16 -6.88
N THR A 175 -0.63 -4.47 -7.67
CA THR A 175 -0.42 -4.30 -9.11
C THR A 175 0.93 -3.69 -9.49
N LYS A 176 1.48 -2.75 -8.71
CA LYS A 176 2.81 -2.15 -8.98
C LYS A 176 3.98 -3.12 -8.83
N ARG A 177 3.83 -4.14 -7.98
CA ARG A 177 4.81 -5.21 -7.76
C ARG A 177 4.74 -6.24 -8.89
N VAL A 178 3.52 -6.53 -9.32
CA VAL A 178 3.19 -7.41 -10.45
C VAL A 178 3.69 -6.84 -11.78
N THR A 179 3.55 -5.54 -12.04
CA THR A 179 4.13 -4.90 -13.23
C THR A 179 5.67 -4.95 -13.19
N SER A 180 6.28 -4.61 -12.06
CA SER A 180 7.75 -4.66 -11.89
C SER A 180 8.32 -6.06 -12.18
N PHE A 181 7.72 -7.10 -11.62
CA PHE A 181 8.11 -8.50 -11.87
C PHE A 181 7.83 -8.96 -13.31
N ALA A 182 6.75 -8.47 -13.93
CA ALA A 182 6.44 -8.74 -15.34
C ALA A 182 7.47 -8.08 -16.27
N ASP A 183 7.83 -6.82 -16.04
CA ASP A 183 8.88 -6.10 -16.77
C ASP A 183 10.24 -6.81 -16.62
N ALA A 184 10.60 -7.22 -15.40
CA ALA A 184 11.82 -7.99 -15.08
C ALA A 184 11.89 -9.39 -15.73
N LEU A 185 10.76 -9.93 -16.19
CA LEU A 185 10.67 -11.20 -16.92
C LEU A 185 10.26 -11.00 -18.40
N GLN A 186 9.99 -9.78 -18.86
CA GLN A 186 9.41 -9.47 -20.18
C GLN A 186 8.09 -10.23 -20.46
N LEU A 187 7.22 -10.32 -19.46
CA LEU A 187 5.94 -11.02 -19.51
C LEU A 187 4.75 -10.07 -19.57
N ASN A 188 3.60 -10.61 -19.98
CA ASN A 188 2.32 -9.94 -19.78
C ASN A 188 1.93 -10.00 -18.29
N PHE A 189 1.15 -9.02 -17.83
CA PHE A 189 0.52 -9.05 -16.52
C PHE A 189 -1.02 -9.04 -16.59
N GLY A 190 -1.65 -9.32 -15.46
CA GLY A 190 -3.08 -9.25 -15.22
C GLY A 190 -3.41 -8.88 -13.77
N MET A 191 -4.69 -8.68 -13.48
CA MET A 191 -5.16 -8.27 -12.15
C MET A 191 -6.49 -8.94 -11.83
N VAL A 192 -6.60 -9.50 -10.63
CA VAL A 192 -7.85 -9.91 -10.00
C VAL A 192 -8.36 -8.78 -9.11
N THR A 193 -9.65 -8.49 -9.16
CA THR A 193 -10.33 -7.54 -8.28
C THR A 193 -11.62 -8.15 -7.73
N THR A 194 -11.83 -8.04 -6.42
CA THR A 194 -13.02 -8.55 -5.73
C THR A 194 -13.96 -7.40 -5.36
N ASP A 195 -14.99 -7.19 -6.18
CA ASP A 195 -16.03 -6.20 -5.90
C ASP A 195 -17.09 -6.78 -4.96
N ARG A 196 -17.29 -6.09 -3.82
CA ARG A 196 -18.53 -6.24 -3.06
C ARG A 196 -19.71 -5.84 -3.95
N ARG A 197 -20.68 -6.73 -4.14
CA ARG A 197 -22.01 -6.39 -4.67
C ARG A 197 -22.72 -5.49 -3.64
N ARG A 198 -22.38 -4.20 -3.62
CA ARG A 198 -23.11 -3.19 -2.85
C ARG A 198 -24.51 -3.10 -3.42
N THR A 199 -25.47 -3.75 -2.76
CA THR A 199 -26.88 -3.46 -2.94
C THR A 199 -27.04 -1.97 -2.70
N ARG A 200 -27.28 -1.17 -3.76
CA ARG A 200 -27.71 0.21 -3.57
C ARG A 200 -29.00 0.12 -2.75
N PRO A 201 -29.11 0.73 -1.55
CA PRO A 201 -30.40 0.85 -0.92
C PRO A 201 -31.30 1.56 -1.94
N ILE A 202 -32.50 1.01 -2.17
CA ILE A 202 -33.49 1.69 -2.99
C ILE A 202 -33.98 2.85 -2.12
N THR A 203 -33.30 3.99 -2.23
CA THR A 203 -33.78 5.25 -1.70
C THR A 203 -35.06 5.58 -2.44
N PHE A 204 -36.19 5.21 -1.85
CA PHE A 204 -37.49 5.70 -2.28
C PHE A 204 -37.51 7.21 -2.06
N ASN A 205 -37.18 7.97 -3.11
CA ASN A 205 -37.35 9.41 -3.10
C ASN A 205 -38.84 9.70 -2.88
N GLU A 206 -39.17 10.35 -1.76
CA GLU A 206 -40.55 10.56 -1.30
C GLU A 206 -41.40 11.36 -2.31
N SER A 207 -40.76 12.10 -3.23
CA SER A 207 -41.40 12.78 -4.35
C SER A 207 -42.26 11.87 -5.25
N ALA A 208 -41.91 10.58 -5.38
CA ALA A 208 -42.67 9.62 -6.20
C ALA A 208 -44.07 9.28 -5.62
N ILE A 209 -44.34 9.63 -4.37
CA ILE A 209 -45.66 9.42 -3.73
C ILE A 209 -46.59 10.62 -4.01
N PHE A 210 -46.04 11.84 -4.09
CA PHE A 210 -46.83 13.06 -4.29
C PHE A 210 -47.42 13.15 -5.70
N GLU A 211 -46.68 12.68 -6.71
CA GLU A 211 -47.09 12.69 -8.13
C GLU A 211 -48.35 11.84 -8.40
N ARG A 212 -48.62 10.82 -7.57
CA ARG A 212 -49.82 9.96 -7.70
C ARG A 212 -51.05 10.47 -6.94
N LEU A 213 -50.94 11.58 -6.22
CA LEU A 213 -52.05 12.22 -5.47
C LEU A 213 -52.56 13.50 -6.14
N ALA A 214 -51.97 13.91 -7.27
CA ALA A 214 -52.37 15.11 -8.02
C ALA A 214 -53.32 14.82 -9.21
N LEU A 215 -53.92 13.63 -9.26
CA LEU A 215 -54.69 13.12 -10.41
C LEU A 215 -56.19 12.92 -10.10
N ASP A 216 -56.82 13.98 -9.56
CA ASP A 216 -58.27 14.19 -9.60
C ASP A 216 -58.58 15.68 -9.29
N GLY A 217 -59.04 16.47 -10.27
CA GLY A 217 -59.36 17.89 -10.06
C GLY A 217 -59.40 18.74 -11.34
N THR A 218 -60.60 18.99 -11.86
CA THR A 218 -60.86 19.78 -13.08
C THR A 218 -60.91 21.30 -12.83
N TYR A 219 -60.12 22.12 -13.54
CA TYR A 219 -60.58 23.41 -14.11
C TYR A 219 -59.61 23.99 -15.17
N GLU A 220 -60.03 25.09 -15.80
CA GLU A 220 -59.71 25.54 -17.16
C GLU A 220 -58.33 26.17 -17.40
N THR A 221 -57.93 26.17 -18.68
CA THR A 221 -56.75 26.87 -19.21
C THR A 221 -57.02 28.34 -19.53
N THR A 222 -56.15 29.27 -19.14
CA THR A 222 -55.90 30.51 -19.92
C THR A 222 -54.49 31.07 -19.70
N GLY A 223 -53.87 31.55 -20.79
CA GLY A 223 -53.01 32.74 -20.76
C GLY A 223 -51.49 32.59 -20.83
N LEU A 224 -50.94 32.76 -22.05
CA LEU A 224 -49.61 33.33 -22.37
C LEU A 224 -48.37 32.53 -21.91
N GLY A 225 -47.24 32.55 -22.63
CA GLY A 225 -46.91 33.18 -23.91
C GLY A 225 -45.46 32.85 -24.30
N GLU A 226 -45.12 32.93 -25.59
CA GLU A 226 -43.79 32.54 -26.10
C GLU A 226 -42.68 33.52 -25.71
N ALA A 227 -41.47 33.01 -25.45
CA ALA A 227 -40.23 33.52 -26.04
C ALA A 227 -39.07 32.54 -25.79
N ALA A 228 -38.38 32.14 -26.86
CA ALA A 228 -37.03 31.61 -26.78
C ALA A 228 -36.04 32.66 -27.31
N LEU A 229 -34.78 32.61 -26.87
CA LEU A 229 -33.58 32.54 -27.72
C LEU A 229 -32.30 32.78 -26.90
N ASP A 230 -31.25 32.05 -27.27
CA ASP A 230 -29.88 32.31 -26.82
C ASP A 230 -29.28 33.57 -27.47
N ILE A 231 -28.25 34.14 -26.84
CA ILE A 231 -27.13 34.84 -27.50
C ILE A 231 -25.95 34.92 -26.51
N GLU A 232 -24.75 34.62 -26.98
CA GLU A 232 -23.51 34.73 -26.21
C GLU A 232 -22.98 36.17 -26.18
N ALA A 233 -22.37 36.62 -25.06
CA ALA A 233 -21.26 37.59 -25.10
C ALA A 233 -20.51 37.71 -23.75
N GLN A 234 -19.23 37.29 -23.77
CA GLN A 234 -18.04 38.02 -23.30
C GLN A 234 -18.04 38.73 -21.90
N ILE A 235 -17.09 38.30 -21.05
CA ILE A 235 -16.72 38.96 -19.79
C ILE A 235 -15.61 40.02 -20.03
N PRO A 236 -15.76 41.28 -19.57
CA PRO A 236 -14.66 42.22 -19.36
C PRO A 236 -14.29 42.37 -17.87
N PRO A 237 -13.03 42.73 -17.53
CA PRO A 237 -12.53 42.80 -16.15
C PRO A 237 -12.66 44.21 -15.52
N LEU A 238 -12.52 44.28 -14.19
CA LEU A 238 -12.29 45.53 -13.46
C LEU A 238 -11.18 45.35 -12.39
N GLU A 239 -10.25 46.32 -12.38
CA GLU A 239 -9.19 46.47 -11.38
C GLU A 239 -9.37 47.85 -10.64
N PRO A 240 -8.47 48.35 -9.78
CA PRO A 240 -8.89 48.82 -8.46
C PRO A 240 -8.92 50.35 -8.31
N THR A 241 -9.51 50.82 -7.21
CA THR A 241 -9.33 52.21 -6.74
C THR A 241 -9.00 52.25 -5.24
N VAL A 242 -8.26 53.29 -4.85
CA VAL A 242 -7.72 53.49 -3.49
C VAL A 242 -8.09 54.89 -3.01
N SER A 243 -8.46 55.06 -1.74
CA SER A 243 -8.47 56.37 -1.08
C SER A 243 -8.16 56.26 0.42
N ASN A 244 -7.35 57.21 0.91
CA ASN A 244 -6.93 57.34 2.31
C ASN A 244 -7.67 58.52 2.97
N SER A 245 -7.91 58.45 4.29
CA SER A 245 -7.85 59.55 5.29
C SER A 245 -8.64 59.20 6.57
N SER A 246 -8.47 59.82 7.75
CA SER A 246 -7.28 60.38 8.43
C SER A 246 -7.70 60.91 9.83
N ALA A 247 -6.78 60.96 10.82
CA ALA A 247 -6.90 61.70 12.10
C ALA A 247 -8.01 61.23 13.10
N ASP A 248 -7.98 61.54 14.43
CA ASP A 248 -6.89 61.84 15.39
C ASP A 248 -7.45 61.76 16.86
N ALA A 249 -6.56 61.79 17.87
CA ALA A 249 -6.74 62.19 19.27
C ALA A 249 -7.52 61.30 20.28
N GLY A 250 -6.82 60.83 21.33
CA GLY A 250 -7.42 60.13 22.49
C GLY A 250 -6.48 59.90 23.69
N LYS A 251 -6.40 60.86 24.62
CA LYS A 251 -5.60 60.89 25.88
C LYS A 251 -5.93 59.74 26.86
N ALA A 252 -5.12 59.34 27.87
CA ALA A 252 -3.69 59.49 28.25
C ALA A 252 -3.41 58.76 29.60
N ARG A 253 -2.19 58.90 30.17
CA ARG A 253 -1.75 58.63 31.58
C ARG A 253 -1.32 57.18 31.94
N ALA A 254 -0.36 56.93 32.85
CA ALA A 254 1.10 57.22 32.84
C ALA A 254 1.73 57.15 34.27
N THR A 255 2.68 56.22 34.51
CA THR A 255 3.73 56.20 35.59
C THR A 255 4.76 55.10 35.22
N ARG A 256 6.08 55.35 35.07
CA ARG A 256 7.17 55.48 36.10
C ARG A 256 7.30 54.21 36.99
N THR A 257 8.45 53.57 37.24
CA THR A 257 9.90 53.98 37.32
C THR A 257 10.84 52.86 36.80
N ARG A 258 11.91 53.06 36.00
CA ARG A 258 13.27 53.68 36.23
C ARG A 258 14.36 52.72 36.81
N ALA A 259 15.21 52.17 35.91
CA ALA A 259 16.71 52.13 35.87
C ALA A 259 17.53 51.64 37.12
N THR A 260 18.85 51.38 37.06
CA THR A 260 19.91 51.40 36.00
C THR A 260 20.45 49.96 35.75
N SER A 261 21.65 49.59 35.27
CA SER A 261 22.93 50.18 34.75
C SER A 261 23.67 49.02 33.99
N GLY A 262 24.76 49.15 33.22
CA GLY A 262 25.66 50.25 32.79
C GLY A 262 26.65 49.69 31.73
N SER A 263 27.48 50.51 31.05
CA SER A 263 28.11 50.10 29.77
C SER A 263 29.58 50.51 29.54
N HIS A 264 30.35 49.65 28.85
CA HIS A 264 31.64 49.92 28.18
C HIS A 264 31.91 48.85 27.09
N ALA A 265 32.57 49.11 25.96
CA ALA A 265 32.90 50.37 25.29
C ALA A 265 33.11 50.17 23.75
N ARG A 266 33.02 51.27 22.99
CA ARG A 266 32.98 51.34 21.50
C ARG A 266 34.35 51.24 20.79
N ARG A 267 34.31 50.89 19.48
CA ARG A 267 34.96 51.54 18.27
C ARG A 267 34.87 50.54 17.09
N LEU A 268 34.61 50.82 15.80
CA LEU A 268 34.18 51.96 14.92
C LEU A 268 33.31 51.31 13.77
N VAL A 269 32.53 51.92 12.84
CA VAL A 269 32.40 53.26 12.19
C VAL A 269 33.42 53.51 11.05
N ASN A 270 33.10 53.87 9.80
CA ASN A 270 31.85 54.14 9.04
C ASN A 270 31.42 52.89 8.21
N GLY A 271 30.30 52.77 7.48
CA GLY A 271 29.40 53.72 6.79
C GLY A 271 29.67 53.67 5.27
N SER A 272 28.69 53.54 4.35
CA SER A 272 27.27 53.94 4.43
C SER A 272 26.29 52.95 3.73
N LEU A 273 25.01 53.33 3.72
CA LEU A 273 23.82 52.75 3.05
C LEU A 273 24.05 52.48 1.53
N GLU A 274 23.29 51.64 0.81
CA GLU A 274 21.81 51.58 0.71
C GLU A 274 21.17 50.17 0.53
N ILE A 275 19.84 50.15 0.61
CA ILE A 275 18.83 49.07 0.45
C ILE A 275 17.60 49.78 -0.19
N PRO A 276 16.74 49.18 -1.07
CA PRO A 276 16.50 47.75 -1.33
C PRO A 276 16.45 47.30 -2.81
N SER A 277 16.40 45.99 -3.06
CA SER A 277 15.18 45.30 -3.58
C SER A 277 15.45 43.89 -4.13
N SER A 278 14.45 43.02 -3.99
CA SER A 278 14.28 41.77 -4.75
C SER A 278 13.02 41.91 -5.62
N PRO A 279 12.95 41.26 -6.80
CA PRO A 279 12.44 39.89 -6.82
C PRO A 279 13.10 38.98 -7.89
N LEU A 280 12.59 37.74 -7.97
CA LEU A 280 12.96 36.73 -8.98
C LEU A 280 12.62 37.18 -10.41
N SER A 281 13.42 36.77 -11.41
CA SER A 281 12.92 35.89 -12.50
C SER A 281 13.99 35.49 -13.54
N LYS A 282 13.74 34.35 -14.21
CA LYS A 282 14.20 33.95 -15.56
C LYS A 282 15.71 33.90 -15.88
N SER A 283 16.26 32.70 -15.68
CA SER A 283 16.89 31.88 -16.76
C SER A 283 17.26 32.57 -18.08
N THR A 284 18.57 32.57 -18.39
CA THR A 284 19.12 32.63 -19.75
C THR A 284 20.20 31.56 -19.93
N ARG A 285 20.39 31.05 -21.16
CA ARG A 285 21.34 29.97 -21.46
C ARG A 285 22.76 30.49 -21.69
N ILE A 286 23.73 29.69 -21.24
CA ILE A 286 24.97 29.26 -21.91
C ILE A 286 25.70 30.30 -22.79
N ASN A 287 26.99 30.51 -22.50
CA ASN A 287 27.98 30.88 -23.51
C ASN A 287 29.28 30.11 -23.27
N SER A 288 29.71 29.31 -24.25
CA SER A 288 30.92 28.48 -24.16
C SER A 288 31.70 28.46 -25.49
N ILE A 289 32.66 29.38 -25.58
CA ILE A 289 33.99 29.23 -26.19
C ILE A 289 34.09 28.57 -27.59
N SER A 290 34.47 29.42 -28.56
CA SER A 290 35.06 29.16 -29.90
C SER A 290 36.30 28.22 -29.88
N ASN A 291 36.82 27.63 -30.98
CA ASN A 291 36.68 27.81 -32.45
C ASN A 291 36.98 26.43 -33.14
N GLU A 292 37.35 26.14 -34.41
CA GLU A 292 37.78 26.82 -35.67
C GLU A 292 37.70 25.74 -36.81
N SER A 293 37.53 25.95 -38.13
CA SER A 293 36.92 27.05 -38.92
C SER A 293 36.56 26.71 -40.40
N PRO A 294 37.46 26.22 -41.30
CA PRO A 294 37.35 26.62 -42.73
C PRO A 294 37.40 25.49 -43.81
N PRO A 295 37.23 25.80 -45.12
CA PRO A 295 36.21 26.67 -45.74
C PRO A 295 35.56 26.04 -47.02
N LEU A 296 34.59 26.72 -47.63
CA LEU A 296 33.92 26.33 -48.90
C LEU A 296 34.24 27.25 -50.09
N MET A 297 34.48 26.66 -51.27
CA MET A 297 34.45 27.26 -52.63
C MET A 297 34.28 26.11 -53.66
N ALA A 298 33.67 26.24 -54.84
CA ALA A 298 32.71 27.20 -55.41
C ALA A 298 32.00 26.51 -56.61
N MET A 299 30.87 27.04 -57.11
CA MET A 299 30.04 26.38 -58.14
C MET A 299 30.33 26.78 -59.60
N GLN A 300 29.81 25.94 -60.52
CA GLN A 300 29.41 26.16 -61.94
C GLN A 300 30.24 25.42 -63.02
N PRO A 301 29.64 25.05 -64.18
CA PRO A 301 28.32 24.37 -64.34
C PRO A 301 28.28 23.30 -65.48
N ASP A 302 27.08 22.74 -65.70
CA ASP A 302 26.46 22.46 -67.03
C ASP A 302 26.21 21.00 -67.51
N LYS A 303 24.93 20.74 -67.84
CA LYS A 303 24.29 19.78 -68.78
C LYS A 303 24.00 18.28 -68.49
N THR A 304 22.69 17.99 -68.64
CA THR A 304 21.99 16.71 -68.99
C THR A 304 22.06 15.54 -68.01
N ASN A 305 21.03 14.72 -67.72
CA ASN A 305 19.59 14.66 -68.06
C ASN A 305 18.92 13.66 -67.05
N ASP A 306 17.60 13.50 -66.83
CA ASP A 306 16.36 14.29 -67.03
C ASP A 306 15.15 13.44 -66.53
N SER A 307 13.97 14.03 -66.29
CA SER A 307 12.68 13.43 -65.79
C SER A 307 12.69 12.80 -64.37
N THR A 308 11.66 12.87 -63.51
CA THR A 308 10.36 13.61 -63.52
C THR A 308 9.75 13.65 -62.10
N GLY A 309 9.16 14.79 -61.69
CA GLY A 309 7.92 14.83 -60.88
C GLY A 309 8.00 14.97 -59.35
N GLU A 310 7.83 16.20 -58.86
CA GLU A 310 7.18 16.56 -57.58
C GLU A 310 6.16 17.69 -57.87
N PRO A 311 5.22 18.01 -56.95
CA PRO A 311 5.53 19.09 -56.01
C PRO A 311 5.05 18.88 -54.56
N ASP A 312 5.53 19.78 -53.71
CA ASP A 312 5.34 19.94 -52.26
C ASP A 312 3.87 20.06 -51.78
N GLU A 313 3.63 19.78 -50.49
CA GLU A 313 3.36 20.87 -49.52
C GLU A 313 3.57 20.41 -48.05
N ASP A 314 3.83 21.38 -47.16
CA ASP A 314 4.12 21.22 -45.72
C ASP A 314 2.85 21.39 -44.85
N ILE A 315 2.90 20.94 -43.60
CA ILE A 315 2.14 21.36 -42.39
C ILE A 315 2.20 20.22 -41.36
N GLY A 316 2.72 20.52 -40.17
CA GLY A 316 2.80 19.55 -39.07
C GLY A 316 1.49 19.43 -38.28
N ALA A 317 1.20 18.22 -37.81
CA ALA A 317 0.18 17.95 -36.79
C ALA A 317 0.78 17.17 -35.61
N ASP A 318 0.72 17.82 -34.46
CA ASP A 318 0.52 17.28 -33.12
C ASP A 318 0.11 15.79 -33.08
N THR A 319 0.98 14.92 -32.55
CA THR A 319 0.63 13.51 -32.27
C THR A 319 -0.19 13.45 -30.98
N GLY A 320 -1.45 13.88 -31.06
CA GLY A 320 -2.40 13.68 -29.98
C GLY A 320 -2.62 12.18 -29.74
N ASP A 321 -2.37 11.72 -28.52
CA ASP A 321 -2.67 10.34 -28.11
C ASP A 321 -4.17 10.09 -28.31
N GLU A 322 -4.52 9.21 -29.27
CA GLU A 322 -5.91 8.92 -29.62
C GLU A 322 -6.54 8.08 -28.50
N TYR A 323 -7.24 8.75 -27.58
CA TYR A 323 -7.99 8.15 -26.47
C TYR A 323 -9.14 7.28 -27.01
N THR A 324 -8.79 6.06 -27.39
CA THR A 324 -9.72 5.02 -27.83
C THR A 324 -10.50 4.50 -26.62
N ASP A 325 -11.78 4.89 -26.52
CA ASP A 325 -12.73 4.43 -25.49
C ASP A 325 -13.19 2.96 -25.73
N GLU A 326 -12.24 2.11 -26.15
CA GLU A 326 -12.45 0.68 -26.34
C GLU A 326 -12.45 -0.04 -25.00
N ARG A 327 -13.59 -0.67 -24.69
CA ARG A 327 -13.73 -1.51 -23.49
C ARG A 327 -12.70 -2.66 -23.53
N ALA A 328 -11.96 -2.81 -22.43
CA ALA A 328 -10.92 -3.84 -22.28
C ALA A 328 -11.40 -5.22 -22.74
N ARG A 329 -10.67 -5.80 -23.71
CA ARG A 329 -11.11 -6.97 -24.50
C ARG A 329 -10.98 -8.30 -23.75
N ASP A 330 -9.99 -8.43 -22.87
CA ASP A 330 -9.72 -9.63 -22.05
C ASP A 330 -10.17 -9.42 -20.59
N VAL A 331 -11.49 -9.37 -20.36
CA VAL A 331 -12.11 -9.26 -19.01
C VAL A 331 -13.02 -10.45 -18.75
N ILE A 332 -12.77 -11.15 -17.64
CA ILE A 332 -13.48 -12.36 -17.22
C ILE A 332 -14.11 -12.09 -15.86
N HIS A 333 -15.42 -12.36 -15.72
CA HIS A 333 -16.15 -12.20 -14.46
C HIS A 333 -16.49 -13.55 -13.83
N GLY A 334 -16.74 -13.54 -12.52
CA GLY A 334 -17.14 -14.72 -11.76
C GLY A 334 -17.81 -14.37 -10.44
N ARG A 335 -18.50 -15.36 -9.84
CA ARG A 335 -19.18 -15.25 -8.54
C ARG A 335 -18.37 -16.01 -7.48
N LEU A 336 -18.06 -15.35 -6.37
CA LEU A 336 -17.42 -15.94 -5.19
C LEU A 336 -18.43 -16.12 -4.07
N VAL A 337 -18.43 -17.30 -3.45
CA VAL A 337 -19.19 -17.63 -2.23
C VAL A 337 -18.23 -18.36 -1.29
N GLN A 338 -18.11 -17.92 -0.03
CA GLN A 338 -17.13 -18.43 0.94
C GLN A 338 -15.67 -18.43 0.40
N GLY A 339 -15.34 -17.49 -0.49
CA GLY A 339 -14.01 -17.34 -1.08
C GLY A 339 -13.70 -18.28 -2.25
N HIS A 340 -14.59 -19.21 -2.57
CA HIS A 340 -14.46 -20.11 -3.71
C HIS A 340 -15.29 -19.64 -4.89
N ILE A 341 -14.81 -19.90 -6.12
CA ILE A 341 -15.59 -19.60 -7.32
C ILE A 341 -16.68 -20.64 -7.51
N VAL A 342 -17.90 -20.16 -7.73
CA VAL A 342 -19.09 -21.00 -7.99
C VAL A 342 -19.58 -20.80 -9.43
N ASP A 343 -20.33 -21.78 -9.94
CA ASP A 343 -20.97 -21.70 -11.26
C ASP A 343 -22.18 -20.74 -11.27
N GLU A 344 -22.64 -20.33 -12.45
CA GLU A 344 -23.77 -19.40 -12.57
C GLU A 344 -25.07 -19.97 -11.98
N GLU A 345 -25.25 -21.29 -12.03
CA GLU A 345 -26.40 -22.01 -11.48
C GLU A 345 -26.36 -22.16 -9.95
N TYR A 346 -25.24 -21.80 -9.29
CA TYR A 346 -25.11 -21.92 -7.85
C TYR A 346 -26.06 -20.94 -7.13
N PRO A 347 -26.90 -21.40 -6.18
CA PRO A 347 -27.84 -20.54 -5.49
C PRO A 347 -27.11 -19.46 -4.68
N SER A 348 -27.45 -18.18 -4.92
CA SER A 348 -27.02 -17.11 -4.02
C SER A 348 -27.40 -17.45 -2.58
N PRO A 349 -26.57 -17.11 -1.57
CA PRO A 349 -26.97 -17.20 -0.17
C PRO A 349 -28.34 -16.57 0.03
N ALA A 350 -29.25 -17.31 0.68
CA ALA A 350 -30.61 -16.83 0.91
C ALA A 350 -30.52 -15.53 1.73
N MET A 351 -30.92 -14.41 1.12
CA MET A 351 -30.92 -13.13 1.81
C MET A 351 -31.74 -13.23 3.10
N SER A 352 -31.32 -12.56 4.16
CA SER A 352 -32.11 -12.32 5.37
C SER A 352 -33.27 -11.33 5.09
N ALA A 353 -34.13 -11.71 4.14
CA ALA A 353 -35.39 -11.09 3.82
C ALA A 353 -36.48 -11.73 4.70
N VAL A 354 -37.12 -10.88 5.51
CA VAL A 354 -38.16 -11.16 6.52
C VAL A 354 -37.81 -12.18 7.61
N SER A 355 -37.89 -11.73 8.86
CA SER A 355 -37.91 -12.59 10.04
C SER A 355 -39.07 -13.59 9.95
N SER A 356 -38.77 -14.88 9.79
CA SER A 356 -39.76 -15.95 9.75
C SER A 356 -40.34 -16.22 11.14
N SER A 357 -41.39 -15.47 11.47
CA SER A 357 -42.13 -15.50 12.74
C SER A 357 -43.00 -16.76 12.93
N THR A 358 -42.40 -17.94 12.76
CA THR A 358 -43.10 -19.24 12.76
C THR A 358 -42.40 -20.34 13.56
N MET A 359 -41.60 -20.00 14.57
CA MET A 359 -41.11 -20.97 15.55
C MET A 359 -42.25 -21.43 16.48
N HIS A 360 -42.79 -22.63 16.21
CA HIS A 360 -43.71 -23.33 17.10
C HIS A 360 -43.15 -23.40 18.53
N ARG A 361 -43.94 -22.97 19.52
CA ARG A 361 -43.56 -23.07 20.93
C ARG A 361 -44.64 -23.81 21.74
N ASN A 362 -44.44 -25.11 21.91
CA ASN A 362 -45.27 -25.95 22.79
C ASN A 362 -45.29 -25.38 24.22
N ARG A 363 -46.47 -25.01 24.71
CA ARG A 363 -46.74 -24.85 26.16
C ARG A 363 -48.22 -25.14 26.46
N PRO A 364 -48.57 -25.76 27.61
CA PRO A 364 -49.96 -26.10 27.93
C PRO A 364 -50.84 -24.86 28.22
N PRO A 365 -52.18 -25.01 28.21
CA PRO A 365 -53.11 -23.91 28.46
C PRO A 365 -53.10 -23.46 29.93
N SER A 366 -53.54 -22.22 30.13
CA SER A 366 -53.93 -21.62 31.41
C SER A 366 -55.08 -20.67 31.13
N ASP A 367 -56.09 -20.64 31.99
CA ASP A 367 -57.34 -19.91 31.76
C ASP A 367 -57.16 -18.38 31.82
N GLY A 368 -57.99 -17.66 31.05
CA GLY A 368 -58.06 -16.20 30.98
C GLY A 368 -58.97 -15.77 29.83
N ASP A 369 -59.97 -14.95 30.13
CA ASP A 369 -61.05 -14.55 29.20
C ASP A 369 -60.80 -13.13 28.61
N GLU A 370 -61.77 -12.65 27.84
CA GLU A 370 -61.97 -11.29 27.29
C GLU A 370 -61.24 -10.94 25.97
N THR A 371 -62.06 -10.77 24.93
CA THR A 371 -61.70 -10.19 23.62
C THR A 371 -61.66 -8.65 23.68
N ILE A 372 -60.63 -8.02 23.13
CA ILE A 372 -60.55 -6.54 22.99
C ILE A 372 -60.55 -6.15 21.50
N PRO A 373 -61.45 -5.26 21.02
CA PRO A 373 -61.58 -4.93 19.59
C PRO A 373 -60.48 -4.04 18.98
N GLU A 374 -60.36 -4.12 17.66
CA GLU A 374 -59.27 -3.63 16.80
C GLU A 374 -59.26 -2.10 16.52
N HIS A 375 -59.63 -1.24 17.49
CA HIS A 375 -59.80 0.21 17.22
C HIS A 375 -59.27 1.20 18.28
N MET A 376 -58.23 0.84 19.06
CA MET A 376 -57.48 1.81 19.89
C MET A 376 -55.95 1.69 19.77
N MET A 377 -55.44 1.63 18.53
CA MET A 377 -54.00 1.81 18.23
C MET A 377 -53.73 3.21 17.69
N SER A 378 -53.85 4.22 18.56
CA SER A 378 -53.36 5.58 18.30
C SER A 378 -52.68 6.19 19.52
N SER A 379 -51.46 6.68 19.33
CA SER A 379 -50.74 7.58 20.24
C SER A 379 -50.46 7.11 21.68
N PHE A 380 -49.43 6.28 21.85
CA PHE A 380 -48.54 6.41 23.01
C PHE A 380 -47.08 6.54 22.56
N MET A 381 -46.37 7.53 23.10
CA MET A 381 -44.98 7.82 22.77
C MET A 381 -43.99 7.02 23.62
N SER A 382 -42.81 6.82 23.06
CA SER A 382 -41.70 6.00 23.55
C SER A 382 -41.35 6.13 25.03
N THR A 383 -41.24 4.99 25.72
CA THR A 383 -40.23 4.74 26.76
C THR A 383 -39.68 3.31 26.61
N ALA A 384 -38.56 3.02 27.29
CA ALA A 384 -37.77 1.77 27.24
C ALA A 384 -36.91 1.55 25.97
N SER A 385 -35.60 1.48 26.20
CA SER A 385 -34.55 1.20 25.22
C SER A 385 -34.45 -0.29 24.89
N SER A 386 -34.06 -0.61 23.66
CA SER A 386 -33.28 -1.83 23.38
C SER A 386 -32.11 -1.49 22.46
N LEU A 387 -30.92 -1.99 22.79
CA LEU A 387 -29.66 -1.58 22.17
C LEU A 387 -29.32 -2.52 21.00
N HIS A 388 -29.20 -1.99 19.78
CA HIS A 388 -28.60 -2.68 18.64
C HIS A 388 -27.56 -1.76 17.96
N GLN A 389 -26.31 -2.22 17.95
CA GLN A 389 -25.20 -1.50 17.29
C GLN A 389 -25.18 -1.84 15.80
N ASN A 390 -25.86 -1.06 14.97
CA ASN A 390 -25.63 -1.10 13.53
C ASN A 390 -24.24 -0.53 13.24
N HIS A 391 -23.35 -1.35 12.66
CA HIS A 391 -21.93 -1.02 12.53
C HIS A 391 -21.56 -0.31 11.20
N ASN A 392 -22.56 0.27 10.51
CA ASN A 392 -22.35 1.10 9.32
C ASN A 392 -22.22 2.58 9.71
N SER A 393 -21.10 3.20 9.34
CA SER A 393 -20.77 4.58 9.69
C SER A 393 -21.21 5.59 8.63
N ASP A 394 -22.52 5.76 8.45
CA ASP A 394 -23.06 6.89 7.68
C ASP A 394 -22.88 8.18 8.50
N HIS A 395 -21.89 8.99 8.12
CA HIS A 395 -21.65 10.31 8.70
C HIS A 395 -22.17 11.41 7.76
N PRO A 396 -23.01 12.37 8.23
CA PRO A 396 -23.65 13.39 7.40
C PRO A 396 -22.72 14.55 6.98
N LEU A 397 -21.40 14.33 7.01
CA LEU A 397 -20.38 15.23 6.50
C LEU A 397 -19.51 14.42 5.54
N GLY A 398 -19.61 14.73 4.25
CA GLY A 398 -19.08 13.90 3.17
C GLY A 398 -17.57 13.69 3.26
N GLY A 399 -17.17 12.54 3.75
CA GLY A 399 -15.82 12.03 3.55
C GLY A 399 -15.69 11.49 2.12
N THR A 400 -14.59 11.83 1.45
CA THR A 400 -14.17 11.09 0.25
C THR A 400 -13.94 9.64 0.64
N ILE A 401 -14.71 8.72 0.07
CA ILE A 401 -14.58 7.28 0.35
C ILE A 401 -13.27 6.80 -0.28
N ASP A 402 -12.25 6.58 0.54
CA ASP A 402 -11.04 5.86 0.12
C ASP A 402 -11.45 4.47 -0.38
N ALA A 403 -11.32 4.24 -1.69
CA ALA A 403 -11.84 3.05 -2.35
C ALA A 403 -11.05 1.75 -2.02
N ASN A 404 -9.95 1.85 -1.28
CA ASN A 404 -9.17 0.70 -0.83
C ASN A 404 -9.63 0.24 0.56
N ALA A 405 -10.55 -0.73 0.56
CA ALA A 405 -10.64 -1.72 1.65
C ALA A 405 -9.25 -2.31 1.94
N SER A 406 -9.07 -2.90 3.12
CA SER A 406 -7.83 -3.57 3.48
C SER A 406 -7.87 -5.05 3.15
N ASP A 407 -6.72 -5.62 2.78
CA ASP A 407 -6.43 -7.06 2.69
C ASP A 407 -6.74 -7.91 3.95
N GLU A 408 -7.17 -7.28 5.06
CA GLU A 408 -7.67 -7.96 6.27
C GLU A 408 -9.20 -8.01 6.25
N GLU A 409 -9.86 -6.93 5.81
CA GLU A 409 -11.30 -6.82 5.64
C GLU A 409 -11.77 -7.67 4.44
N GLU A 410 -10.99 -7.71 3.35
CA GLU A 410 -11.20 -8.59 2.19
C GLU A 410 -11.16 -10.08 2.60
N GLU A 411 -10.23 -10.48 3.47
CA GLU A 411 -10.13 -11.87 3.96
C GLU A 411 -11.25 -12.25 4.94
N GLU A 412 -11.75 -11.31 5.75
CA GLU A 412 -12.92 -11.54 6.61
C GLU A 412 -14.23 -11.63 5.78
N ASP A 413 -14.40 -10.76 4.77
CA ASP A 413 -15.53 -10.84 3.83
C ASP A 413 -15.59 -12.17 3.08
N LEU A 414 -14.44 -12.63 2.55
CA LEU A 414 -14.36 -13.87 1.78
C LEU A 414 -14.78 -15.09 2.61
N LYS A 415 -14.62 -15.08 3.94
CA LYS A 415 -15.05 -16.18 4.83
C LYS A 415 -16.50 -16.07 5.31
N ASN A 416 -17.24 -15.02 4.94
CA ASN A 416 -18.63 -14.84 5.36
C ASN A 416 -19.62 -15.63 4.46
N PRO A 417 -20.40 -16.58 5.01
CA PRO A 417 -21.35 -17.37 4.23
C PRO A 417 -22.56 -16.58 3.69
N GLU A 418 -22.84 -15.39 4.23
CA GLU A 418 -23.97 -14.54 3.83
C GLU A 418 -23.61 -13.53 2.73
N LEU A 419 -22.33 -13.40 2.36
CA LEU A 419 -21.85 -12.47 1.34
C LEU A 419 -21.51 -13.16 0.02
N GLU A 420 -22.18 -12.75 -1.05
CA GLU A 420 -21.76 -13.01 -2.43
C GLU A 420 -20.89 -11.85 -2.92
N THR A 421 -19.66 -12.15 -3.35
CA THR A 421 -18.75 -11.16 -3.96
C THR A 421 -18.55 -11.47 -5.45
N MET A 422 -18.27 -10.44 -6.24
CA MET A 422 -18.04 -10.57 -7.68
C MET A 422 -16.53 -10.43 -7.94
N VAL A 423 -15.94 -11.41 -8.60
CA VAL A 423 -14.53 -11.38 -8.97
C VAL A 423 -14.37 -11.05 -10.44
N THR A 424 -13.49 -10.10 -10.74
CA THR A 424 -13.10 -9.75 -12.11
C THR A 424 -11.62 -10.04 -12.29
N LEU A 425 -11.30 -10.81 -13.33
CA LEU A 425 -9.95 -11.03 -13.83
C LEU A 425 -9.78 -10.21 -15.11
N VAL A 426 -8.79 -9.32 -15.12
CA VAL A 426 -8.36 -8.57 -16.30
C VAL A 426 -7.02 -9.14 -16.76
N GLY A 427 -6.93 -9.54 -18.03
CA GLY A 427 -5.71 -10.06 -18.64
C GLY A 427 -5.81 -11.51 -19.12
N LYS A 428 -5.09 -11.80 -20.21
CA LYS A 428 -5.20 -13.06 -20.97
C LYS A 428 -4.37 -14.21 -20.39
N VAL A 429 -4.91 -14.88 -19.37
CA VAL A 429 -4.25 -16.03 -18.70
C VAL A 429 -4.50 -17.39 -19.38
N LYS A 430 -5.40 -17.46 -20.37
CA LYS A 430 -5.84 -18.74 -20.94
C LYS A 430 -4.71 -19.52 -21.61
N ASP A 431 -4.68 -20.83 -21.36
CA ASP A 431 -3.74 -21.81 -21.91
C ASP A 431 -2.27 -21.56 -21.46
N ARG A 432 -2.05 -20.76 -20.40
CA ARG A 432 -0.74 -20.29 -19.92
C ARG A 432 -0.50 -20.57 -18.42
N PRO A 433 0.77 -20.72 -17.98
CA PRO A 433 1.10 -20.71 -16.56
C PRO A 433 0.94 -19.30 -15.96
N VAL A 434 0.55 -19.22 -14.69
CA VAL A 434 0.30 -17.94 -13.98
C VAL A 434 1.15 -17.83 -12.72
N PHE A 435 1.73 -16.64 -12.52
CA PHE A 435 2.44 -16.27 -11.31
C PHE A 435 1.59 -15.26 -10.52
N ILE A 436 0.84 -15.73 -9.52
CA ILE A 436 0.10 -14.83 -8.62
C ILE A 436 1.10 -14.24 -7.63
N MET A 437 1.20 -12.91 -7.54
CA MET A 437 2.26 -12.27 -6.75
C MET A 437 1.76 -11.18 -5.79
N ASP A 438 2.35 -11.13 -4.59
CA ASP A 438 2.26 -10.00 -3.67
C ASP A 438 3.49 -9.90 -2.74
N ASP A 439 3.50 -9.06 -1.70
CA ASP A 439 4.60 -9.02 -0.71
C ASP A 439 4.53 -10.15 0.32
N MET A 440 3.34 -10.53 0.80
CA MET A 440 3.19 -11.49 1.89
C MET A 440 1.97 -12.42 1.78
N ILE A 441 2.13 -13.64 2.31
CA ILE A 441 1.05 -14.61 2.51
C ILE A 441 0.81 -14.76 4.01
N ASP A 442 -0.28 -14.19 4.51
CA ASP A 442 -0.76 -14.38 5.89
C ASP A 442 -1.94 -15.35 5.91
N LYS A 443 -3.01 -15.00 5.18
CA LYS A 443 -4.21 -15.82 4.97
C LYS A 443 -4.27 -16.32 3.54
N ALA A 444 -5.06 -17.36 3.30
CA ALA A 444 -5.16 -18.01 1.99
C ALA A 444 -6.40 -17.62 1.17
N GLY A 445 -7.39 -16.92 1.73
CA GLY A 445 -8.70 -16.74 1.08
C GLY A 445 -8.61 -15.99 -0.25
N SER A 446 -7.93 -14.84 -0.25
CA SER A 446 -7.69 -14.05 -1.46
C SER A 446 -6.79 -14.75 -2.49
N TRP A 447 -5.84 -15.56 -2.02
CA TRP A 447 -4.94 -16.35 -2.87
C TRP A 447 -5.66 -17.52 -3.56
N ILE A 448 -6.53 -18.21 -2.82
CA ILE A 448 -7.39 -19.29 -3.34
C ILE A 448 -8.43 -18.71 -4.30
N ALA A 449 -9.11 -17.62 -3.94
CA ALA A 449 -10.05 -16.93 -4.82
C ALA A 449 -9.40 -16.52 -6.15
N ALA A 450 -8.18 -15.96 -6.11
CA ALA A 450 -7.43 -15.60 -7.31
C ALA A 450 -6.99 -16.83 -8.13
N ALA A 451 -6.45 -17.87 -7.49
CA ALA A 451 -6.03 -19.12 -8.14
C ALA A 451 -7.20 -19.85 -8.82
N GLU A 452 -8.32 -19.98 -8.11
CA GLU A 452 -9.55 -20.56 -8.65
C GLU A 452 -10.10 -19.73 -9.81
N THR A 453 -10.03 -18.40 -9.74
CA THR A 453 -10.47 -17.52 -10.84
C THR A 453 -9.61 -17.72 -12.09
N VAL A 454 -8.27 -17.69 -11.99
CA VAL A 454 -7.40 -17.86 -13.17
C VAL A 454 -7.47 -19.25 -13.77
N VAL A 455 -7.69 -20.31 -12.97
CA VAL A 455 -7.86 -21.68 -13.48
C VAL A 455 -9.28 -21.92 -13.99
N LYS A 456 -10.30 -21.89 -13.12
CA LYS A 456 -11.66 -22.36 -13.44
C LYS A 456 -12.42 -21.42 -14.37
N ARG A 457 -12.12 -20.12 -14.37
CA ARG A 457 -12.73 -19.13 -15.28
C ARG A 457 -11.74 -18.59 -16.33
N GLY A 458 -10.47 -18.43 -15.98
CA GLY A 458 -9.43 -17.95 -16.88
C GLY A 458 -8.82 -19.00 -17.82
N GLY A 459 -8.87 -20.29 -17.46
CA GLY A 459 -8.24 -21.38 -18.24
C GLY A 459 -6.72 -21.42 -18.16
N ALA A 460 -6.12 -20.95 -17.06
CA ALA A 460 -4.68 -21.09 -16.80
C ALA A 460 -4.27 -22.57 -16.64
N THR A 461 -3.07 -22.91 -17.07
CA THR A 461 -2.57 -24.31 -17.06
C THR A 461 -1.85 -24.71 -15.77
N LYS A 462 -1.28 -23.73 -15.06
CA LYS A 462 -0.60 -23.88 -13.76
C LYS A 462 -0.66 -22.58 -12.97
N VAL A 463 -0.61 -22.66 -11.64
CA VAL A 463 -0.55 -21.48 -10.75
C VAL A 463 0.55 -21.62 -9.71
N TYR A 464 1.43 -20.62 -9.66
CA TYR A 464 2.43 -20.45 -8.61
C TYR A 464 2.07 -19.21 -7.81
N CYS A 465 1.87 -19.36 -6.50
CA CYS A 465 1.67 -18.24 -5.58
C CYS A 465 3.03 -17.77 -5.06
N MET A 466 3.42 -16.53 -5.33
CA MET A 466 4.76 -16.00 -5.05
C MET A 466 4.70 -14.80 -4.12
N ALA A 467 5.50 -14.79 -3.06
CA ALA A 467 5.60 -13.65 -2.14
C ALA A 467 7.00 -13.54 -1.52
N THR A 468 7.35 -12.38 -0.96
CA THR A 468 8.59 -12.27 -0.19
C THR A 468 8.43 -12.92 1.19
N HIS A 469 7.32 -12.64 1.89
CA HIS A 469 7.15 -12.99 3.30
C HIS A 469 6.04 -14.04 3.52
N GLY A 470 6.41 -15.29 3.79
CA GLY A 470 5.48 -16.35 4.17
C GLY A 470 5.14 -16.33 5.67
N LEU A 471 4.11 -15.57 6.07
CA LEU A 471 3.67 -15.44 7.46
C LEU A 471 2.82 -16.63 7.93
N PHE A 472 1.89 -17.08 7.07
CA PHE A 472 1.04 -18.25 7.27
C PHE A 472 0.34 -18.30 8.65
N GLY A 473 -0.57 -17.36 8.87
CA GLY A 473 -1.30 -17.18 10.11
C GLY A 473 -2.53 -18.08 10.21
N GLY A 474 -2.52 -19.01 11.17
CA GLY A 474 -3.56 -20.05 11.29
C GLY A 474 -3.38 -21.15 10.25
N ASP A 475 -4.47 -21.72 9.76
CA ASP A 475 -4.46 -22.91 8.89
C ASP A 475 -4.10 -22.61 7.41
N SER A 476 -3.61 -21.40 7.12
CA SER A 476 -3.32 -20.89 5.76
C SER A 476 -2.50 -21.84 4.88
N LEU A 477 -1.50 -22.56 5.42
CA LEU A 477 -0.73 -23.55 4.64
C LEU A 477 -1.55 -24.80 4.28
N ALA A 478 -2.47 -25.23 5.16
CA ALA A 478 -3.36 -26.35 4.88
C ALA A 478 -4.44 -25.96 3.87
N GLU A 479 -4.96 -24.72 3.96
CA GLU A 479 -5.87 -24.14 2.95
C GLU A 479 -5.21 -24.12 1.56
N LEU A 480 -3.93 -23.70 1.46
CA LEU A 480 -3.16 -23.67 0.20
C LEU A 480 -2.78 -25.07 -0.32
N GLU A 481 -2.44 -26.02 0.57
CA GLU A 481 -2.18 -27.42 0.17
C GLU A 481 -3.45 -28.07 -0.40
N ALA A 482 -4.62 -27.83 0.21
CA ALA A 482 -5.90 -28.39 -0.21
C ALA A 482 -6.44 -27.81 -1.54
N CYS A 483 -6.08 -26.57 -1.91
CA CYS A 483 -6.55 -25.95 -3.14
C CYS A 483 -5.91 -26.59 -4.39
N GLU A 484 -6.66 -27.42 -5.12
CA GLU A 484 -6.19 -28.11 -6.34
C GLU A 484 -5.72 -27.14 -7.45
N CYS A 485 -6.23 -25.90 -7.46
CA CYS A 485 -5.86 -24.87 -8.44
C CYS A 485 -4.47 -24.22 -8.19
N ILE A 486 -3.72 -24.63 -7.17
CA ILE A 486 -2.37 -24.12 -6.85
C ILE A 486 -1.35 -25.26 -6.98
N ASP A 487 -0.37 -25.12 -7.89
CA ASP A 487 0.76 -26.06 -8.05
C ASP A 487 1.82 -25.89 -6.95
N ALA A 488 2.17 -24.64 -6.63
CA ALA A 488 3.30 -24.30 -5.76
C ALA A 488 3.13 -22.96 -5.04
N VAL A 489 3.76 -22.85 -3.87
CA VAL A 489 3.80 -21.64 -3.04
C VAL A 489 5.28 -21.27 -2.81
N VAL A 490 5.75 -20.20 -3.42
CA VAL A 490 7.16 -19.77 -3.40
C VAL A 490 7.32 -18.55 -2.51
N VAL A 491 8.08 -18.69 -1.42
CA VAL A 491 8.35 -17.62 -0.45
C VAL A 491 9.84 -17.53 -0.11
N THR A 492 10.28 -16.47 0.57
CA THR A 492 11.65 -16.40 1.12
C THR A 492 11.69 -16.76 2.60
N ASN A 493 12.88 -17.06 3.13
CA ASN A 493 13.10 -17.17 4.58
C ASN A 493 13.31 -15.81 5.30
N ALA A 494 12.83 -14.69 4.74
CA ALA A 494 12.79 -13.41 5.44
C ALA A 494 11.86 -13.43 6.68
N PHE A 495 10.80 -14.25 6.62
CA PHE A 495 9.99 -14.63 7.78
C PHE A 495 10.37 -16.05 8.25
N PRO A 496 10.54 -16.28 9.57
CA PRO A 496 10.87 -17.59 10.10
C PRO A 496 9.67 -18.56 10.04
N ILE A 497 9.66 -19.45 9.05
CA ILE A 497 8.67 -20.53 8.93
C ILE A 497 9.13 -21.69 9.83
N PRO A 498 8.35 -22.11 10.85
CA PRO A 498 8.71 -23.25 11.69
C PRO A 498 8.79 -24.57 10.90
N PRO A 499 9.77 -25.46 11.16
CA PRO A 499 9.90 -26.73 10.43
C PRO A 499 8.63 -27.60 10.49
N HIS A 500 7.90 -27.56 11.61
CA HIS A 500 6.64 -28.31 11.76
C HIS A 500 5.49 -27.78 10.88
N LYS A 501 5.53 -26.51 10.46
CA LYS A 501 4.62 -25.93 9.47
C LYS A 501 5.09 -26.23 8.04
N ALA A 502 6.39 -26.09 7.78
CA ALA A 502 6.96 -26.33 6.45
C ALA A 502 6.72 -27.77 5.93
N VAL A 503 6.62 -28.76 6.83
CA VAL A 503 6.35 -30.17 6.47
C VAL A 503 4.85 -30.47 6.25
N GLN A 504 3.93 -29.54 6.54
CA GLN A 504 2.48 -29.74 6.34
C GLN A 504 2.05 -29.68 4.87
N THR A 505 2.90 -29.14 4.00
CA THR A 505 2.60 -28.86 2.59
C THR A 505 3.74 -29.35 1.70
N ARG A 506 3.41 -29.88 0.52
CA ARG A 506 4.36 -30.31 -0.50
C ARG A 506 4.60 -29.23 -1.57
N LYS A 507 3.71 -28.24 -1.61
CA LYS A 507 3.74 -27.10 -2.54
C LYS A 507 4.72 -26.00 -2.12
N LEU A 508 5.09 -25.94 -0.84
CA LEU A 508 5.91 -24.85 -0.29
C LEU A 508 7.39 -24.95 -0.70
N ILE A 509 7.90 -23.87 -1.27
CA ILE A 509 9.27 -23.68 -1.70
C ILE A 509 9.82 -22.44 -1.00
N ILE A 510 10.91 -22.59 -0.24
CA ILE A 510 11.51 -21.53 0.57
C ILE A 510 12.87 -21.13 -0.04
N LEU A 511 12.98 -19.90 -0.51
CA LEU A 511 14.19 -19.33 -1.10
C LEU A 511 15.05 -18.63 -0.04
N PRO A 512 16.38 -18.87 0.01
CA PRO A 512 17.24 -18.28 1.02
C PRO A 512 17.65 -16.84 0.66
N VAL A 513 17.41 -15.88 1.56
CA VAL A 513 17.86 -14.47 1.47
C VAL A 513 19.16 -14.20 2.25
N ASP A 514 19.79 -15.25 2.78
CA ASP A 514 21.05 -15.19 3.51
C ASP A 514 22.18 -14.52 2.70
N ASN A 515 22.28 -14.78 1.39
CA ASN A 515 23.26 -14.17 0.50
C ASN A 515 23.01 -12.68 0.27
N LEU A 516 21.74 -12.29 0.10
CA LEU A 516 21.33 -10.90 -0.08
C LEU A 516 21.63 -10.09 1.19
N LEU A 517 21.25 -10.62 2.35
CA LEU A 517 21.50 -9.97 3.65
C LEU A 517 22.98 -9.93 4.02
N ALA A 518 23.75 -10.99 3.75
CA ALA A 518 25.19 -11.01 3.95
C ALA A 518 25.89 -9.93 3.13
N GLU A 519 25.60 -9.84 1.83
CA GLU A 519 26.22 -8.84 0.95
C GLU A 519 25.80 -7.41 1.31
N SER A 520 24.55 -7.19 1.75
CA SER A 520 24.11 -5.90 2.31
C SER A 520 24.88 -5.54 3.58
N ILE A 521 24.99 -6.45 4.56
CA ILE A 521 25.79 -6.23 5.78
C ILE A 521 27.25 -5.92 5.42
N ARG A 522 27.83 -6.65 4.47
CA ARG A 522 29.19 -6.43 3.99
C ARG A 522 29.36 -5.01 3.43
N ARG A 523 28.48 -4.59 2.53
CA ARG A 523 28.53 -3.26 1.90
C ARG A 523 28.32 -2.14 2.90
N ASN A 524 27.36 -2.31 3.82
CA ASN A 524 27.00 -1.33 4.86
C ASN A 524 28.20 -1.02 5.76
N HIS A 525 28.96 -2.05 6.16
CA HIS A 525 30.19 -1.91 6.95
C HIS A 525 31.37 -1.26 6.19
N HIS A 526 31.51 -1.50 4.88
CA HIS A 526 32.61 -0.93 4.08
C HIS A 526 32.27 0.42 3.42
N GLY A 527 31.02 0.91 3.53
CA GLY A 527 30.55 2.13 2.86
C GLY A 527 30.36 1.97 1.34
N GLU A 528 30.17 0.74 0.85
CA GLU A 528 29.95 0.44 -0.56
C GLU A 528 28.50 0.68 -1.00
N SER A 529 28.29 0.96 -2.28
CA SER A 529 26.95 1.22 -2.82
C SER A 529 26.05 -0.03 -2.78
N MET A 530 24.82 0.14 -2.29
CA MET A 530 23.76 -0.85 -2.39
C MET A 530 23.11 -0.91 -3.78
N SER A 531 23.40 0.03 -4.68
CA SER A 531 22.71 0.15 -5.98
C SER A 531 22.73 -1.14 -6.81
N SER A 532 23.82 -1.92 -6.77
CA SER A 532 23.93 -3.19 -7.50
C SER A 532 23.25 -4.40 -6.83
N LEU A 533 22.56 -4.21 -5.70
CA LEU A 533 21.65 -5.21 -5.14
C LEU A 533 20.21 -4.99 -5.62
N TYR A 534 19.86 -3.75 -5.95
CA TYR A 534 18.61 -3.39 -6.62
C TYR A 534 18.71 -3.63 -8.13
N VAL A 535 19.81 -3.22 -8.75
CA VAL A 535 20.16 -3.53 -10.14
C VAL A 535 20.84 -4.89 -10.20
N GLY A 536 20.09 -5.95 -9.87
CA GLY A 536 20.49 -7.30 -10.21
C GLY A 536 20.53 -7.42 -11.73
N HIS A 537 21.65 -7.87 -12.31
CA HIS A 537 21.69 -8.17 -13.74
C HIS A 537 20.63 -9.23 -14.05
N TYR A 538 19.82 -8.96 -15.08
CA TYR A 538 18.73 -9.81 -15.52
C TYR A 538 19.18 -10.87 -16.53
N ASP A 539 20.48 -11.18 -16.54
CA ASP A 539 21.16 -12.14 -17.42
C ASP A 539 21.57 -13.40 -16.61
#